data_AF-A0A2W0CET6-F1
#
_entry.id   AF-A0A2W0CET6-F1
#
_cell.length_a   1.000
_cell.length_b   1.000
_cell.length_c   1.000
_cell.angle_alpha   90.00
_cell.angle_beta   90.00
_cell.angle_gamma   90.00
#
_symmetry.space_group_name_H-M   'P 1'
#
loop_
_entity.id
_entity.type
_entity.pdbx_description
1 polymer ?
#
loop_
_entity_poly.entity_id
_entity_poly.type
_entity_poly.pdbx_seq_one_letter_code
_entity_poly.pdbx_strand_id
1 'polypeptide(L)'
;MAGLDREEEFAWAEGVLAKTGILGRRSAVNDTHIAHTAAFNGRPGIVAIGGTGSLILGRTEQEIWLRNDQFGHYAPTAARFLSYDTVHSVLAGRYEPEDHSLIEQILAYWDVRSVPELAALGAAGFAEDKQAMNRKFSQMAPLVTEAATQQIPLAMRVCDSAADTAVVGVLILASCFQSKQVSYTLTGSCLTSSYMKVAVQKGLGQNNPSTGKEFDYISSELPAVGGAILDAFQLAGIQVNQSTPAALQIQLQGYGT
;
A
#
# COMPACT_ATOMS: atom_id res chain seq x y z
N MET A 1 5.45 -9.96 -8.88
CA MET A 1 4.93 -10.95 -7.91
C MET A 1 5.10 -10.37 -6.52
N ALA A 2 4.11 -10.54 -5.65
CA ALA A 2 4.22 -10.13 -4.26
C ALA A 2 5.24 -11.02 -3.53
N GLY A 3 6.04 -10.43 -2.65
CA GLY A 3 7.00 -11.15 -1.80
C GLY A 3 8.25 -11.69 -2.49
N LEU A 4 8.64 -11.11 -3.64
CA LEU A 4 9.98 -11.31 -4.22
C LEU A 4 10.93 -10.24 -3.67
N ASP A 5 11.45 -10.46 -2.46
CA ASP A 5 12.24 -9.47 -1.73
C ASP A 5 13.72 -9.88 -1.60
N ARG A 6 14.04 -11.17 -1.73
CA ARG A 6 15.39 -11.74 -1.56
C ARG A 6 15.90 -12.42 -2.82
N GLU A 7 17.22 -12.43 -3.02
CA GLU A 7 17.85 -13.05 -4.21
C GLU A 7 17.42 -14.51 -4.42
N GLU A 8 17.26 -15.29 -3.34
CA GLU A 8 16.78 -16.67 -3.39
C GLU A 8 15.38 -16.80 -4.02
N GLU A 9 14.50 -15.84 -3.75
CA GLU A 9 13.13 -15.81 -4.26
C GLU A 9 13.11 -15.44 -5.75
N PHE A 10 13.98 -14.50 -6.15
CA PHE A 10 14.20 -14.18 -7.56
C PHE A 10 14.76 -15.38 -8.33
N ALA A 11 15.76 -16.08 -7.79
CA ALA A 11 16.33 -17.27 -8.40
C ALA A 11 15.29 -18.39 -8.57
N TRP A 12 14.44 -18.60 -7.56
CA TRP A 12 13.33 -19.53 -7.64
C TRP A 12 12.33 -19.12 -8.74
N ALA A 13 11.92 -17.85 -8.78
CA ALA A 13 10.95 -17.34 -9.74
C ALA A 13 11.46 -17.47 -11.19
N GLU A 14 12.73 -17.15 -11.43
CA GLU A 14 13.40 -17.36 -12.72
C GLU A 14 13.43 -18.84 -13.11
N GLY A 15 13.70 -19.74 -12.14
CA GLY A 15 13.66 -21.19 -12.36
C GLY A 15 12.27 -21.72 -12.73
N VAL A 16 11.19 -21.09 -12.24
CA VAL A 16 9.81 -21.40 -12.63
C VAL A 16 9.51 -20.85 -14.02
N LEU A 17 9.85 -19.58 -14.29
CA LEU A 17 9.67 -18.94 -15.60
C LEU A 17 10.41 -19.71 -16.70
N ALA A 18 11.59 -20.25 -16.41
CA ALA A 18 12.38 -21.10 -17.30
C ALA A 18 11.58 -22.27 -17.87
N LYS A 19 10.67 -22.86 -17.06
CA LYS A 19 9.91 -24.07 -17.39
C LYS A 19 8.58 -23.82 -18.12
N THR A 20 8.17 -22.55 -18.27
CA THR A 20 6.89 -22.18 -18.89
C THR A 20 6.86 -22.36 -20.41
N GLY A 21 8.02 -22.49 -21.06
CA GLY A 21 8.12 -22.51 -22.53
C GLY A 21 7.98 -21.14 -23.19
N ILE A 22 7.85 -20.05 -22.41
CA ILE A 22 7.85 -18.68 -22.94
C ILE A 22 9.22 -18.38 -23.57
N LEU A 23 9.21 -18.04 -24.86
CA LEU A 23 10.41 -17.68 -25.63
C LEU A 23 10.72 -16.19 -25.49
N GLY A 24 12.00 -15.83 -25.44
CA GLY A 24 12.47 -14.44 -25.38
C GLY A 24 13.01 -14.00 -24.01
N ARG A 25 13.18 -12.68 -23.83
CA ARG A 25 13.60 -12.09 -22.56
C ARG A 25 12.45 -12.20 -21.54
N ARG A 26 12.78 -12.65 -20.34
CA ARG A 26 11.85 -12.84 -19.22
C ARG A 26 12.48 -12.19 -17.99
N SER A 27 11.63 -11.74 -17.09
CA SER A 27 12.06 -11.14 -15.83
C SER A 27 10.97 -11.36 -14.78
N ALA A 28 11.34 -11.97 -13.66
CA ALA A 28 10.55 -11.96 -12.44
C ALA A 28 10.83 -10.67 -11.68
N VAL A 29 9.80 -9.87 -11.46
CA VAL A 29 9.90 -8.57 -10.77
C VAL A 29 8.96 -8.51 -9.58
N ASN A 30 9.36 -7.76 -8.56
CA ASN A 30 8.53 -7.49 -7.38
C ASN A 30 7.29 -6.66 -7.78
N ASP A 31 6.15 -6.90 -7.16
CA ASP A 31 4.90 -6.17 -7.43
C ASP A 31 5.02 -4.66 -7.15
N THR A 32 5.82 -4.28 -6.17
CA THR A 32 6.09 -2.87 -5.84
C THR A 32 6.87 -2.15 -6.95
N HIS A 33 7.82 -2.83 -7.59
CA HIS A 33 8.53 -2.33 -8.77
C HIS A 33 7.55 -2.07 -9.92
N ILE A 34 6.65 -3.02 -10.16
CA ILE A 34 5.61 -2.89 -11.19
C ILE A 34 4.63 -1.77 -10.88
N ALA A 35 4.24 -1.59 -9.61
CA ALA A 35 3.38 -0.49 -9.20
C ALA A 35 4.05 0.87 -9.43
N HIS A 36 5.35 0.99 -9.17
CA HIS A 36 6.13 2.18 -9.50
C HIS A 36 6.18 2.42 -11.00
N THR A 37 6.53 1.40 -11.79
CA THR A 37 6.59 1.51 -13.26
C THR A 37 5.25 1.89 -13.87
N ALA A 38 4.14 1.35 -13.35
CA ALA A 38 2.79 1.73 -13.78
C ALA A 38 2.51 3.22 -13.56
N ALA A 39 2.96 3.78 -12.43
CA ALA A 39 2.70 5.16 -12.07
C ALA A 39 3.64 6.17 -12.76
N PHE A 40 4.93 5.85 -12.82
CA PHE A 40 5.96 6.80 -13.25
C PHE A 40 6.54 6.51 -14.64
N ASN A 41 6.20 5.37 -15.24
CA ASN A 41 6.78 4.90 -16.51
C ASN A 41 8.33 4.88 -16.43
N GLY A 42 8.86 4.34 -15.33
CA GLY A 42 10.31 4.28 -15.08
C GLY A 42 10.97 5.61 -14.70
N ARG A 43 10.23 6.73 -14.65
CA ARG A 43 10.78 8.03 -14.21
C ARG A 43 10.94 8.09 -12.69
N PRO A 44 11.74 9.03 -12.17
CA PRO A 44 11.87 9.23 -10.73
C PRO A 44 10.53 9.51 -10.05
N GLY A 45 10.35 8.97 -8.85
CA GLY A 45 9.13 9.14 -8.06
C GLY A 45 9.00 8.11 -6.95
N ILE A 46 8.01 8.28 -6.08
CA ILE A 46 7.76 7.42 -4.91
C ILE A 46 6.36 6.80 -4.99
N VAL A 47 6.26 5.48 -4.75
CA VAL A 47 4.98 4.78 -4.56
C VAL A 47 4.88 4.28 -3.13
N ALA A 48 3.79 4.62 -2.44
CA ALA A 48 3.45 4.04 -1.14
C ALA A 48 2.30 3.03 -1.31
N ILE A 49 2.50 1.83 -0.79
CA ILE A 49 1.57 0.70 -0.92
C ILE A 49 1.00 0.35 0.44
N GLY A 50 -0.33 0.26 0.54
CA GLY A 50 -1.04 -0.24 1.72
C GLY A 50 -2.27 -1.04 1.31
N GLY A 51 -2.13 -2.36 1.29
CA GLY A 51 -3.17 -3.33 0.96
C GLY A 51 -3.03 -4.55 1.86
N THR A 52 -2.81 -5.75 1.30
CA THR A 52 -2.49 -6.95 2.11
C THR A 52 -1.13 -6.85 2.81
N GLY A 53 -0.17 -6.20 2.16
CA GLY A 53 1.12 -5.78 2.71
C GLY A 53 1.30 -4.28 2.61
N SER A 54 2.43 -3.79 3.10
CA SER A 54 2.83 -2.39 3.00
C SER A 54 4.31 -2.25 2.72
N LEU A 55 4.64 -1.35 1.79
CA LEU A 55 6.00 -0.98 1.42
C LEU A 55 5.95 0.41 0.77
N ILE A 56 7.02 1.18 0.92
CA ILE A 56 7.21 2.44 0.21
C ILE A 56 8.49 2.29 -0.62
N LEU A 57 8.36 2.46 -1.93
CA LEU A 57 9.42 2.29 -2.90
C LEU A 57 9.63 3.60 -3.66
N GLY A 58 10.87 4.00 -3.85
CA GLY A 58 11.25 5.16 -4.64
C GLY A 58 12.30 4.81 -5.69
N ARG A 59 12.28 5.55 -6.80
CA ARG A 59 13.39 5.60 -7.78
C ARG A 59 13.87 7.05 -7.87
N THR A 60 15.14 7.31 -7.63
CA THR A 60 15.71 8.66 -7.71
C THR A 60 16.08 9.05 -9.14
N GLU A 61 16.50 10.31 -9.35
CA GLU A 61 16.99 10.79 -10.65
C GLU A 61 18.31 10.12 -11.08
N GLN A 62 19.04 9.49 -10.15
CA GLN A 62 20.25 8.71 -10.42
C GLN A 62 19.94 7.23 -10.65
N GLU A 63 18.66 6.90 -10.86
CA GLU A 63 18.16 5.54 -11.09
C GLU A 63 18.38 4.57 -9.92
N ILE A 64 18.57 5.10 -8.70
CA ILE A 64 18.72 4.30 -7.50
C ILE A 64 17.34 3.92 -6.97
N TRP A 65 17.15 2.61 -6.75
CA TRP A 65 15.96 2.07 -6.09
C TRP A 65 16.13 2.09 -4.57
N LEU A 66 15.15 2.69 -3.88
CA LEU A 66 15.16 2.86 -2.44
C LEU A 66 13.87 2.30 -1.84
N ARG A 67 13.98 1.58 -0.72
CA ARG A 67 12.86 1.08 0.06
C ARG A 67 12.92 1.66 1.46
N ASN A 68 11.77 1.95 2.07
CA ASN A 68 11.75 2.48 3.43
C ASN A 68 12.37 1.51 4.47
N ASP A 69 12.27 0.20 4.25
CA ASP A 69 12.82 -0.80 5.17
C ASP A 69 14.36 -0.88 5.15
N GLN A 70 15.02 -0.41 4.09
CA GLN A 70 16.48 -0.19 4.06
C GLN A 70 16.92 0.84 5.13
N PHE A 71 16.01 1.71 5.57
CA PHE A 71 16.22 2.68 6.64
C PHE A 71 15.74 2.16 8.00
N GLY A 72 15.38 0.88 8.11
CA GLY A 72 14.78 0.31 9.32
C GLY A 72 13.38 0.83 9.62
N HIS A 73 12.72 1.51 8.66
CA HIS A 73 11.38 2.04 8.83
C HIS A 73 10.33 1.06 8.32
N TYR A 74 9.26 0.84 9.09
CA TYR A 74 8.08 0.09 8.65
C TYR A 74 6.82 0.95 8.79
N ALA A 75 6.06 1.10 7.70
CA ALA A 75 4.75 1.76 7.71
C ALA A 75 3.65 0.70 7.85
N PRO A 76 2.99 0.55 9.02
CA PRO A 76 1.91 -0.42 9.23
C PRO A 76 0.58 0.01 8.57
N THR A 77 0.61 0.27 7.27
CA THR A 77 -0.54 0.73 6.47
C THR A 77 -1.29 -0.40 5.78
N ALA A 78 -0.85 -1.65 5.98
CA ALA A 78 -1.56 -2.82 5.48
C ALA A 78 -2.86 -3.05 6.27
N ALA A 79 -3.88 -3.59 5.59
CA ALA A 79 -5.24 -3.80 6.08
C ALA A 79 -5.30 -4.41 7.49
N ARG A 80 -4.54 -5.49 7.72
CA ARG A 80 -4.52 -6.16 9.03
C ARG A 80 -4.09 -5.26 10.16
N PHE A 81 -3.17 -4.32 9.95
CA PHE A 81 -2.67 -3.45 11.02
C PHE A 81 -3.69 -2.40 11.44
N LEU A 82 -4.40 -1.81 10.47
CA LEU A 82 -5.53 -0.93 10.80
C LEU A 82 -6.54 -1.67 11.69
N SER A 83 -6.89 -2.90 11.31
CA SER A 83 -7.84 -3.72 12.05
C SER A 83 -7.30 -4.18 13.41
N TYR A 84 -6.02 -4.54 13.52
CA TYR A 84 -5.40 -4.87 14.81
C TYR A 84 -5.45 -3.67 15.74
N ASP A 85 -5.01 -2.49 15.30
CA ASP A 85 -4.97 -1.30 16.13
C ASP A 85 -6.37 -0.88 16.59
N THR A 86 -7.38 -1.01 15.72
CA THR A 86 -8.79 -0.78 16.11
C THR A 86 -9.24 -1.77 17.18
N VAL A 87 -9.12 -3.08 16.95
CA VAL A 87 -9.58 -4.10 17.90
C VAL A 87 -8.82 -4.02 19.21
N HIS A 88 -7.50 -3.85 19.18
CA HIS A 88 -6.69 -3.68 20.39
C HIS A 88 -7.10 -2.44 21.18
N SER A 89 -7.44 -1.33 20.49
CA SER A 89 -7.96 -0.14 21.16
C SER A 89 -9.32 -0.40 21.82
N VAL A 90 -10.22 -1.14 21.16
CA VAL A 90 -11.50 -1.56 21.76
C VAL A 90 -11.27 -2.42 23.00
N LEU A 91 -10.42 -3.45 22.90
CA LEU A 91 -10.10 -4.35 24.01
C LEU A 91 -9.41 -3.62 25.18
N ALA A 92 -8.62 -2.60 24.89
CA ALA A 92 -7.95 -1.77 25.89
C ALA A 92 -8.86 -0.68 26.49
N GLY A 93 -10.12 -0.58 26.08
CA GLY A 93 -11.04 0.47 26.55
C GLY A 93 -10.69 1.88 26.05
N ARG A 94 -9.95 1.99 24.93
CA ARG A 94 -9.48 3.25 24.34
C ARG A 94 -10.44 3.76 23.27
N TYR A 95 -11.70 3.88 23.63
CA TYR A 95 -12.79 4.34 22.77
C TYR A 95 -13.77 5.22 23.55
N GLU A 96 -14.48 6.08 22.83
CA GLU A 96 -15.42 7.06 23.37
C GLU A 96 -16.87 6.65 23.01
N PRO A 97 -17.91 7.27 23.62
CA PRO A 97 -19.31 6.98 23.29
C PRO A 97 -19.64 7.11 21.80
N GLU A 98 -18.98 8.02 21.09
CA GLU A 98 -19.14 8.24 19.64
C GLU A 98 -18.65 7.06 18.80
N ASP A 99 -17.83 6.17 19.36
CA ASP A 99 -17.31 4.99 18.68
C ASP A 99 -18.29 3.80 18.69
N HIS A 100 -19.44 3.93 19.37
CA HIS A 100 -20.37 2.82 19.62
C HIS A 100 -20.82 2.11 18.34
N SER A 101 -21.15 2.86 17.28
CA SER A 101 -21.61 2.28 16.00
C SER A 101 -20.54 1.45 15.30
N LEU A 102 -19.26 1.84 15.43
CA LEU A 102 -18.13 1.06 14.91
C LEU A 102 -17.90 -0.19 15.77
N ILE A 103 -18.04 -0.08 17.09
CA ILE A 103 -17.89 -1.22 18.00
C ILE A 103 -18.96 -2.28 17.73
N GLU A 104 -20.22 -1.89 17.53
CA GLU A 104 -21.29 -2.81 17.15
C GLU A 104 -20.97 -3.56 15.84
N GLN A 105 -20.45 -2.86 14.83
CA GLN A 105 -20.02 -3.48 13.56
C GLN A 105 -18.86 -4.46 13.76
N ILE A 106 -17.89 -4.12 14.63
CA ILE A 106 -16.78 -5.01 14.97
C ILE A 106 -17.30 -6.26 15.68
N LEU A 107 -18.18 -6.11 16.68
CA LEU A 107 -18.77 -7.24 17.41
C LEU A 107 -19.55 -8.16 16.46
N ALA A 108 -20.36 -7.59 15.57
CA ALA A 108 -21.08 -8.33 14.53
C ALA A 108 -20.12 -9.05 13.56
N TYR A 109 -19.03 -8.39 13.12
CA TYR A 109 -18.02 -9.00 12.25
C TYR A 109 -17.36 -10.24 12.89
N TRP A 110 -17.14 -10.19 14.21
CA TRP A 110 -16.55 -11.28 14.98
C TRP A 110 -17.56 -12.31 15.50
N ASP A 111 -18.85 -12.13 15.22
CA ASP A 111 -19.96 -12.97 15.70
C ASP A 111 -19.99 -13.11 17.24
N VAL A 112 -19.78 -11.98 17.92
CA VAL A 112 -19.83 -11.88 19.39
C VAL A 112 -20.77 -10.76 19.81
N ARG A 113 -21.29 -10.82 21.04
CA ARG A 113 -22.35 -9.91 21.51
C ARG A 113 -21.82 -8.79 22.40
N SER A 114 -20.55 -8.85 22.82
CA SER A 114 -19.99 -7.88 23.75
C SER A 114 -18.46 -7.80 23.69
N VAL A 115 -17.90 -6.69 24.16
CA VAL A 115 -16.43 -6.52 24.26
C VAL A 115 -15.78 -7.61 25.13
N PRO A 116 -16.36 -8.06 26.26
CA PRO A 116 -15.86 -9.23 26.99
C PRO A 116 -15.83 -10.53 26.18
N GLU A 117 -16.83 -10.79 25.34
CA GLU A 117 -16.82 -11.96 24.44
C GLU A 117 -15.74 -11.81 23.36
N LEU A 118 -15.54 -10.60 22.81
CA LEU A 118 -14.43 -10.31 21.89
C LEU A 118 -13.07 -10.52 22.57
N ALA A 119 -12.93 -10.14 23.84
CA ALA A 119 -11.71 -10.35 24.63
C ALA A 119 -11.43 -11.84 24.86
N ALA A 120 -12.47 -12.62 25.18
CA ALA A 120 -12.36 -14.07 25.31
C ALA A 120 -11.95 -14.73 23.98
N LEU A 121 -12.51 -14.28 22.86
CA LEU A 121 -12.11 -14.71 21.52
C LEU A 121 -10.63 -14.38 21.23
N GLY A 122 -10.18 -13.17 21.59
CA GLY A 122 -8.79 -12.77 21.45
C GLY A 122 -7.82 -13.59 22.30
N ALA A 123 -8.19 -13.89 23.56
CA ALA A 123 -7.41 -14.76 24.43
C ALA A 123 -7.30 -16.20 23.91
N ALA A 124 -8.31 -16.66 23.15
CA ALA A 124 -8.29 -17.95 22.45
C ALA A 124 -7.56 -17.90 21.09
N GLY A 125 -7.03 -16.75 20.68
CA GLY A 125 -6.23 -16.59 19.46
C GLY A 125 -6.99 -16.10 18.23
N PHE A 126 -8.26 -15.68 18.36
CA PHE A 126 -9.19 -15.23 17.29
C PHE A 126 -9.55 -16.24 16.19
N ALA A 127 -8.60 -17.06 15.74
CA ALA A 127 -8.75 -18.02 14.66
C ALA A 127 -7.82 -19.23 14.88
N GLU A 128 -7.97 -20.25 14.04
CA GLU A 128 -7.23 -21.52 14.12
C GLU A 128 -5.71 -21.34 14.02
N ASP A 129 -5.26 -20.41 13.17
CA ASP A 129 -3.84 -20.10 12.99
C ASP A 129 -3.60 -18.63 12.64
N LYS A 130 -2.32 -18.23 12.59
CA LYS A 130 -1.89 -16.86 12.30
C LYS A 130 -2.29 -16.39 10.90
N GLN A 131 -2.35 -17.27 9.91
CA GLN A 131 -2.70 -16.92 8.53
C GLN A 131 -4.20 -16.65 8.42
N ALA A 132 -5.04 -17.51 9.01
CA ALA A 132 -6.47 -17.34 9.13
C ALA A 132 -6.82 -16.06 9.91
N MET A 133 -6.13 -15.82 11.03
CA MET A 133 -6.25 -14.59 11.82
C MET A 133 -5.93 -13.36 10.96
N ASN A 134 -4.74 -13.30 10.35
CA ASN A 134 -4.33 -12.19 9.50
C ASN A 134 -5.33 -11.94 8.36
N ARG A 135 -5.90 -12.99 7.77
CA ARG A 135 -6.92 -12.87 6.73
C ARG A 135 -8.19 -12.23 7.26
N LYS A 136 -8.72 -12.66 8.40
CA LYS A 136 -9.91 -12.04 9.02
C LYS A 136 -9.64 -10.58 9.35
N PHE A 137 -8.53 -10.27 10.01
CA PHE A 137 -8.15 -8.89 10.29
C PHE A 137 -8.02 -8.05 8.99
N SER A 138 -7.37 -8.55 7.95
CA SER A 138 -7.30 -7.84 6.65
C SER A 138 -8.70 -7.57 6.05
N GLN A 139 -9.66 -8.47 6.20
CA GLN A 139 -11.02 -8.31 5.67
C GLN A 139 -11.85 -7.28 6.45
N MET A 140 -11.49 -6.98 7.70
CA MET A 140 -12.18 -6.00 8.54
C MET A 140 -11.77 -4.54 8.23
N ALA A 141 -10.64 -4.34 7.54
CA ALA A 141 -10.10 -3.01 7.28
C ALA A 141 -11.06 -2.01 6.60
N PRO A 142 -11.93 -2.42 5.66
CA PRO A 142 -12.95 -1.53 5.09
C PRO A 142 -13.83 -0.86 6.15
N LEU A 143 -14.28 -1.61 7.18
CA LEU A 143 -15.07 -1.07 8.28
C LEU A 143 -14.35 0.09 8.98
N VAL A 144 -13.03 -0.02 9.15
CA VAL A 144 -12.21 1.02 9.79
C VAL A 144 -12.08 2.24 8.88
N THR A 145 -11.74 2.06 7.60
CA THR A 145 -11.54 3.19 6.67
C THR A 145 -12.85 3.92 6.33
N GLU A 146 -13.97 3.21 6.30
CA GLU A 146 -15.31 3.79 6.12
C GLU A 146 -15.76 4.56 7.35
N ALA A 147 -15.56 4.00 8.55
CA ALA A 147 -15.85 4.70 9.80
C ALA A 147 -15.00 5.98 9.96
N ALA A 148 -13.74 5.98 9.54
CA ALA A 148 -12.91 7.19 9.53
C ALA A 148 -13.49 8.25 8.59
N THR A 149 -14.00 7.85 7.42
CA THR A 149 -14.70 8.76 6.50
C THR A 149 -15.95 9.37 7.16
N GLN A 150 -16.66 8.58 7.96
CA GLN A 150 -17.81 9.02 8.77
C GLN A 150 -17.42 9.83 10.03
N GLN A 151 -16.13 10.17 10.18
CA GLN A 151 -15.60 10.95 11.30
C GLN A 151 -15.74 10.24 12.67
N ILE A 152 -15.74 8.90 12.70
CA ILE A 152 -15.74 8.15 13.96
C ILE A 152 -14.36 8.29 14.63
N PRO A 153 -14.26 8.81 15.87
CA PRO A 153 -12.99 9.20 16.49
C PRO A 153 -11.94 8.09 16.55
N LEU A 154 -12.30 6.87 16.95
CA LEU A 154 -11.37 5.74 17.01
C LEU A 154 -10.81 5.40 15.63
N ALA A 155 -11.66 5.35 14.62
CA ALA A 155 -11.24 5.04 13.26
C ALA A 155 -10.34 6.13 12.68
N MET A 156 -10.66 7.41 12.92
CA MET A 156 -9.82 8.54 12.55
C MET A 156 -8.44 8.43 13.20
N ARG A 157 -8.36 8.19 14.52
CA ARG A 157 -7.07 8.04 15.22
C ARG A 157 -6.19 6.93 14.63
N VAL A 158 -6.79 5.78 14.34
CA VAL A 158 -6.08 4.63 13.74
C VAL A 158 -5.58 4.99 12.33
N CYS A 159 -6.45 5.57 11.50
CA CYS A 159 -6.10 5.96 10.14
C CYS A 159 -5.06 7.08 10.10
N ASP A 160 -5.18 8.10 10.97
CA ASP A 160 -4.23 9.20 11.08
C ASP A 160 -2.86 8.70 11.52
N SER A 161 -2.80 7.80 12.50
CA SER A 161 -1.53 7.21 12.94
C SER A 161 -0.86 6.40 11.82
N ALA A 162 -1.63 5.60 11.08
CA ALA A 162 -1.08 4.84 9.95
C ALA A 162 -0.64 5.78 8.81
N ALA A 163 -1.43 6.81 8.50
CA ALA A 163 -1.10 7.80 7.48
C ALA A 163 0.19 8.56 7.83
N ASP A 164 0.40 8.93 9.10
CA ASP A 164 1.62 9.58 9.58
C ASP A 164 2.86 8.71 9.32
N THR A 165 2.80 7.40 9.58
CA THR A 165 3.92 6.50 9.25
C THR A 165 4.17 6.42 7.74
N ALA A 166 3.13 6.47 6.91
CA ALA A 166 3.31 6.55 5.45
C ALA A 166 3.99 7.86 5.04
N VAL A 167 3.57 8.98 5.61
CA VAL A 167 4.18 10.31 5.41
C VAL A 167 5.66 10.25 5.75
N VAL A 168 6.01 9.76 6.94
CA VAL A 168 7.42 9.60 7.37
C VAL A 168 8.21 8.76 6.36
N GLY A 169 7.67 7.63 5.94
CA GLY A 169 8.36 6.78 4.95
C GLY A 169 8.58 7.46 3.60
N VAL A 170 7.61 8.24 3.11
CA VAL A 170 7.77 9.05 1.89
C VAL A 170 8.82 10.14 2.09
N LEU A 171 8.82 10.84 3.23
CA LEU A 171 9.80 11.88 3.55
C LEU A 171 11.23 11.33 3.64
N ILE A 172 11.41 10.14 4.23
CA ILE A 172 12.70 9.45 4.29
C ILE A 172 13.24 9.24 2.88
N LEU A 173 12.45 8.66 1.98
CA LEU A 173 12.90 8.41 0.61
C LEU A 173 13.12 9.72 -0.16
N ALA A 174 12.24 10.70 0.00
CA ALA A 174 12.35 12.01 -0.65
C ALA A 174 13.63 12.77 -0.26
N SER A 175 14.19 12.51 0.92
CA SER A 175 15.48 13.09 1.34
C SER A 175 16.65 12.68 0.44
N CYS A 176 16.52 11.56 -0.29
CA CYS A 176 17.53 11.07 -1.23
C CYS A 176 17.36 11.61 -2.65
N PHE A 177 16.30 12.37 -2.94
CA PHE A 177 16.07 12.96 -4.26
C PHE A 177 16.84 14.27 -4.42
N GLN A 178 17.39 14.52 -5.61
CA GLN A 178 18.06 15.79 -5.90
C GLN A 178 17.05 16.90 -6.21
N SER A 179 15.95 16.57 -6.89
CA SER A 179 14.92 17.54 -7.23
C SER A 179 14.23 18.10 -5.99
N LYS A 180 13.86 19.38 -6.06
CA LYS A 180 12.98 20.01 -5.06
C LYS A 180 11.57 19.43 -5.14
N GLN A 181 11.08 19.20 -6.36
CA GLN A 181 9.77 18.61 -6.61
C GLN A 181 9.89 17.08 -6.65
N VAL A 182 9.12 16.40 -5.81
CA VAL A 182 9.08 14.94 -5.71
C VAL A 182 7.65 14.47 -5.97
N SER A 183 7.46 13.78 -7.10
CA SER A 183 6.17 13.18 -7.40
C SER A 183 5.99 11.88 -6.62
N TYR A 184 4.77 11.67 -6.11
CA TYR A 184 4.42 10.45 -5.39
C TYR A 184 3.02 9.95 -5.76
N THR A 185 2.76 8.67 -5.51
CA THR A 185 1.44 8.07 -5.66
C THR A 185 1.14 7.09 -4.52
N LEU A 186 -0.14 6.78 -4.34
CA LEU A 186 -0.64 5.83 -3.36
C LEU A 186 -1.32 4.66 -4.08
N THR A 187 -1.11 3.44 -3.59
CA THR A 187 -1.77 2.24 -4.11
C THR A 187 -2.11 1.25 -2.99
N GLY A 188 -2.95 0.28 -3.30
CA GLY A 188 -3.52 -0.65 -2.34
C GLY A 188 -4.75 -0.09 -1.64
N SER A 189 -5.68 -0.99 -1.31
CA SER A 189 -7.03 -0.65 -0.85
C SER A 189 -7.08 0.29 0.36
N CYS A 190 -6.09 0.24 1.25
CA CYS A 190 -6.06 1.06 2.45
C CYS A 190 -5.59 2.47 2.13
N LEU A 191 -4.42 2.65 1.49
CA LEU A 191 -3.88 3.98 1.19
C LEU A 191 -4.67 4.73 0.11
N THR A 192 -5.41 4.02 -0.74
CA THR A 192 -6.31 4.65 -1.71
C THR A 192 -7.72 4.91 -1.17
N SER A 193 -8.04 4.49 0.06
CA SER A 193 -9.32 4.86 0.69
C SER A 193 -9.39 6.38 0.86
N SER A 194 -10.61 6.94 0.75
CA SER A 194 -10.83 8.39 0.73
C SER A 194 -10.18 9.11 1.92
N TYR A 195 -10.39 8.59 3.13
CA TYR A 195 -9.82 9.18 4.34
C TYR A 195 -8.29 9.10 4.37
N MET A 196 -7.72 7.91 4.15
CA MET A 196 -6.26 7.70 4.19
C MET A 196 -5.53 8.55 3.16
N LYS A 197 -6.05 8.63 1.93
CA LYS A 197 -5.48 9.46 0.86
C LYS A 197 -5.40 10.92 1.29
N VAL A 198 -6.49 11.47 1.83
CA VAL A 198 -6.52 12.85 2.31
C VAL A 198 -5.56 13.05 3.49
N ALA A 199 -5.51 12.11 4.44
CA ALA A 199 -4.62 12.18 5.59
C ALA A 199 -3.13 12.21 5.17
N VAL A 200 -2.72 11.35 4.24
CA VAL A 200 -1.34 11.33 3.72
C VAL A 200 -1.02 12.60 2.92
N GLN A 201 -1.94 13.03 2.04
CA GLN A 201 -1.76 14.27 1.26
C GLN A 201 -1.62 15.49 2.18
N LYS A 202 -2.42 15.56 3.24
CA LYS A 202 -2.35 16.61 4.26
C LYS A 202 -1.02 16.56 5.03
N GLY A 203 -0.57 15.37 5.43
CA GLY A 203 0.67 15.20 6.18
C GLY A 203 1.93 15.54 5.38
N LEU A 204 1.95 15.22 4.08
CA LEU A 204 3.05 15.64 3.19
C LEU A 204 3.01 17.16 2.95
N GLY A 205 1.82 17.69 2.66
CA GLY A 205 1.63 19.09 2.25
C GLY A 205 2.25 19.37 0.87
N GLN A 206 1.69 20.32 0.12
CA GLN A 206 2.25 20.68 -1.20
C GLN A 206 3.65 21.30 -1.08
N ASN A 207 3.86 22.14 -0.06
CA ASN A 207 5.15 22.73 0.27
C ASN A 207 5.52 22.30 1.69
N ASN A 208 6.45 21.36 1.84
CA ASN A 208 6.84 20.86 3.15
C ASN A 208 8.02 21.69 3.70
N PRO A 209 7.79 22.63 4.63
CA PRO A 209 8.83 23.56 5.07
C PRO A 209 9.97 22.85 5.81
N SER A 210 9.71 21.72 6.46
CA SER A 210 10.71 20.96 7.23
C SER A 210 11.75 20.28 6.35
N THR A 211 11.38 19.92 5.11
CA THR A 211 12.30 19.26 4.15
C THR A 211 12.71 20.18 2.99
N GLY A 212 12.00 21.29 2.78
CA GLY A 212 12.15 22.15 1.60
C GLY A 212 11.68 21.51 0.29
N LYS A 213 11.07 20.32 0.35
CA LYS A 213 10.55 19.57 -0.79
C LYS A 213 9.13 20.01 -1.12
N GLU A 214 8.78 19.89 -2.40
CA GLU A 214 7.44 20.09 -2.93
C GLU A 214 6.89 18.73 -3.37
N PHE A 215 5.74 18.33 -2.82
CA PHE A 215 5.18 17.01 -3.07
C PHE A 215 4.02 17.09 -4.07
N ASP A 216 4.19 16.44 -5.22
CA ASP A 216 3.20 16.39 -6.28
C ASP A 216 2.52 15.02 -6.30
N TYR A 217 1.23 14.98 -5.99
CA TYR A 217 0.46 13.73 -6.04
C TYR A 217 0.06 13.43 -7.48
N ILE A 218 0.45 12.27 -7.99
CA ILE A 218 0.01 11.78 -9.30
C ILE A 218 -0.97 10.61 -9.14
N SER A 219 -1.95 10.53 -10.05
CA SER A 219 -2.77 9.34 -10.21
C SER A 219 -2.13 8.37 -11.19
N SER A 220 -1.89 7.13 -10.77
CA SER A 220 -1.61 6.04 -11.71
C SER A 220 -2.90 5.64 -12.40
N GLU A 221 -3.06 5.99 -13.67
CA GLU A 221 -4.20 5.56 -14.49
C GLU A 221 -4.03 4.11 -14.99
N LEU A 222 -2.79 3.60 -14.94
CA LEU A 222 -2.45 2.27 -15.41
C LEU A 222 -2.52 1.26 -14.25
N PRO A 223 -3.21 0.12 -14.43
CA PRO A 223 -3.18 -0.97 -13.45
C PRO A 223 -1.80 -1.65 -13.44
N ALA A 224 -1.52 -2.42 -12.39
CA ALA A 224 -0.23 -3.11 -12.22
C ALA A 224 0.15 -3.98 -13.45
N VAL A 225 -0.81 -4.67 -14.07
CA VAL A 225 -0.54 -5.45 -15.29
C VAL A 225 0.00 -4.58 -16.44
N GLY A 226 -0.46 -3.33 -16.57
CA GLY A 226 0.09 -2.40 -17.55
C GLY A 226 1.50 -1.97 -17.19
N GLY A 227 1.82 -1.80 -15.91
CA GLY A 227 3.21 -1.59 -15.46
C GLY A 227 4.14 -2.74 -15.85
N ALA A 228 3.67 -3.98 -15.80
CA ALA A 228 4.44 -5.14 -16.24
C ALA A 228 4.67 -5.16 -17.76
N ILE A 229 3.71 -4.66 -18.55
CA ILE A 229 3.88 -4.49 -20.00
C ILE A 229 4.93 -3.41 -20.30
N LEU A 230 4.87 -2.27 -19.59
CA LEU A 230 5.86 -1.20 -19.73
C LEU A 230 7.27 -1.68 -19.37
N ASP A 231 7.41 -2.45 -18.28
CA ASP A 231 8.66 -3.09 -17.89
C ASP A 231 9.20 -4.03 -18.97
N ALA A 232 8.32 -4.85 -19.57
CA ALA A 232 8.68 -5.74 -20.67
C ALA A 232 9.12 -4.98 -21.93
N PHE A 233 8.47 -3.84 -22.26
CA PHE A 233 8.91 -2.97 -23.35
C PHE A 233 10.31 -2.42 -23.11
N GLN A 234 10.58 -1.96 -21.89
CA GLN A 234 11.91 -1.49 -21.52
C GLN A 234 12.96 -2.62 -21.62
N LEU A 235 12.64 -3.82 -21.13
CA LEU A 235 13.50 -5.00 -21.24
C LEU A 235 13.78 -5.38 -22.70
N ALA A 236 12.83 -5.16 -23.61
CA ALA A 236 12.98 -5.40 -25.04
C ALA A 236 13.68 -4.24 -25.79
N GLY A 237 13.97 -3.12 -25.13
CA GLY A 237 14.53 -1.92 -25.76
C GLY A 237 13.51 -1.14 -26.62
N ILE A 238 12.21 -1.37 -26.41
CA ILE A 238 11.12 -0.68 -27.10
C ILE A 238 10.92 0.67 -26.41
N GLN A 239 10.99 1.75 -27.19
CA GLN A 239 10.79 3.11 -26.70
C GLN A 239 9.31 3.36 -26.39
N VAL A 240 9.02 3.74 -25.14
CA VAL A 240 7.68 4.09 -24.67
C VAL A 240 7.50 5.60 -24.80
N ASN A 241 6.54 6.04 -25.62
CA ASN A 241 6.21 7.46 -25.75
C ASN A 241 5.14 7.89 -24.72
N GLN A 242 4.87 9.19 -24.65
CA GLN A 242 3.91 9.74 -23.67
C GLN A 242 2.46 9.24 -23.85
N SER A 243 2.07 8.79 -25.05
CA SER A 243 0.72 8.27 -25.30
C SER A 243 0.57 6.77 -25.03
N THR A 244 1.68 6.06 -24.80
CA THR A 244 1.66 4.60 -24.61
C THR A 244 0.88 4.17 -23.37
N PRO A 245 1.02 4.81 -22.17
CA PRO A 245 0.24 4.42 -21.00
C PRO A 245 -1.28 4.55 -21.21
N ALA A 246 -1.74 5.64 -21.84
CA ALA A 246 -3.16 5.84 -22.14
C ALA A 246 -3.70 4.80 -23.14
N ALA A 247 -2.92 4.47 -24.18
CA ALA A 247 -3.28 3.43 -25.13
C ALA A 247 -3.37 2.04 -24.47
N LEU A 248 -2.43 1.71 -23.57
CA LEU A 248 -2.46 0.47 -22.80
C LEU A 248 -3.66 0.42 -21.87
N GLN A 249 -3.98 1.52 -21.19
CA GLN A 249 -5.15 1.59 -20.31
C GLN A 249 -6.46 1.30 -21.08
N ILE A 250 -6.65 1.91 -22.25
CA ILE A 250 -7.83 1.66 -23.10
C ILE A 250 -7.90 0.19 -23.51
N GLN A 251 -6.79 -0.42 -23.92
CA GLN A 251 -6.78 -1.83 -24.30
C GLN A 251 -7.08 -2.75 -23.12
N LEU A 252 -6.47 -2.50 -21.95
CA LEU A 252 -6.66 -3.30 -20.75
C LEU A 252 -8.09 -3.23 -20.21
N GLN A 253 -8.77 -2.08 -20.34
CA GLN A 253 -10.19 -1.95 -20.04
C GLN A 253 -11.05 -2.88 -20.92
N GLY A 254 -10.65 -3.12 -22.17
CA GLY A 254 -11.32 -4.06 -23.07
C GLY A 254 -11.17 -5.54 -22.70
N TYR A 255 -10.21 -5.88 -21.82
CA TYR A 255 -10.02 -7.24 -21.29
C TYR A 255 -10.58 -7.41 -19.87
N GLY A 256 -11.06 -6.33 -19.25
CA GLY A 256 -11.68 -6.31 -17.93
C GLY A 256 -13.19 -6.54 -17.99
N THR A 257 -13.63 -7.70 -18.48
CA THR A 257 -14.97 -8.27 -18.24
C THR A 257 -14.84 -9.73 -17.86
#